data_AF-M1WR06-F1
#
_entry.id   AF-M1WR06-F1
#
_cell.length_a   1.000
_cell.length_b   1.000
_cell.length_c   1.000
_cell.angle_alpha   90.00
_cell.angle_beta   90.00
_cell.angle_gamma   90.00
#
_symmetry.space_group_name_H-M   'P 1'
#
loop_
_entity.id
_entity.type
_entity.pdbx_description
1 polymer ?
#
loop_
_entity_poly.entity_id
_entity_poly.type
_entity_poly.pdbx_seq_one_letter_code
_entity_poly.pdbx_strand_id
1 'polypeptide(L)'
;MLKNMFRHFFVSFGALLYLTACPLFLYQYLGLMNDWPGVFLSVIDDASGDWWLDIDWSSPVIWSSLLLTTIMSIVYATCKRHDRGEYREPDVQSQPGF
;
A
#
# COMPACT_ATOMS: atom_id res chain seq x y z
N MET A 1 11.32 -6.91 -23.13
CA MET A 1 12.00 -6.27 -21.99
C MET A 1 11.04 -5.39 -21.20
N LEU A 2 10.42 -4.39 -21.85
CA LEU A 2 9.46 -3.47 -21.23
C LEU A 2 8.25 -4.16 -20.57
N LYS A 3 7.63 -5.14 -21.25
CA LYS A 3 6.54 -5.98 -20.69
C LYS A 3 6.92 -6.63 -19.35
N ASN A 4 8.17 -7.07 -19.21
CA ASN A 4 8.65 -7.74 -18.01
C ASN A 4 8.90 -6.76 -16.86
N MET A 5 9.41 -5.57 -17.18
CA MET A 5 9.53 -4.49 -16.20
C MET A 5 8.18 -4.07 -15.64
N PHE A 6 7.18 -3.85 -16.49
CA PHE A 6 5.82 -3.54 -16.04
C PHE A 6 5.23 -4.66 -15.18
N ARG A 7 5.41 -5.92 -15.58
CA ARG A 7 4.99 -7.07 -14.77
C ARG A 7 5.58 -7.03 -13.36
N HIS A 8 6.90 -6.91 -13.24
CA HIS A 8 7.55 -6.88 -11.93
C HIS A 8 7.20 -5.62 -11.13
N PHE A 9 7.01 -4.48 -11.80
CA PHE A 9 6.56 -3.24 -11.18
C PHE A 9 5.20 -3.44 -10.51
N PHE A 10 4.16 -3.85 -11.25
CA PHE A 10 2.80 -3.97 -10.69
C PHE A 10 2.70 -5.03 -9.58
N VAL A 11 3.40 -6.16 -9.73
CA VAL A 11 3.41 -7.18 -8.68
C VAL A 11 4.07 -6.65 -7.40
N SER A 12 5.25 -6.03 -7.53
CA SER A 12 5.93 -5.44 -6.37
C SER A 12 5.17 -4.28 -5.77
N PHE A 13 4.51 -3.46 -6.59
CA PHE A 13 3.73 -2.31 -6.17
C PHE A 13 2.51 -2.74 -5.36
N GLY A 14 1.76 -3.74 -5.82
CA GLY A 14 0.64 -4.31 -5.07
C GLY A 14 1.10 -4.93 -3.73
N ALA A 15 2.19 -5.71 -3.75
CA ALA A 15 2.73 -6.32 -2.53
C ALA A 15 3.22 -5.28 -1.52
N LEU A 16 3.93 -4.25 -1.98
CA LEU A 16 4.42 -3.16 -1.13
C LEU A 16 3.27 -2.28 -0.63
N LEU A 17 2.26 -1.98 -1.45
CA LEU A 17 1.05 -1.29 -0.98
C LEU A 17 0.37 -2.05 0.17
N TYR A 18 0.21 -3.37 0.01
CA TYR A 18 -0.36 -4.20 1.06
C TYR A 18 0.49 -4.19 2.34
N LEU A 19 1.81 -4.34 2.20
CA LEU A 19 2.73 -4.31 3.35
C LEU A 19 2.78 -2.93 4.04
N THR A 20 2.72 -1.84 3.28
CA THR A 20 2.75 -0.46 3.80
C THR A 20 1.40 -0.03 4.39
N ALA A 21 0.29 -0.69 4.05
CA ALA A 21 -1.01 -0.42 4.64
C ALA A 21 -1.00 -0.64 6.17
N CYS A 22 -0.34 -1.71 6.63
CA CYS A 22 -0.26 -2.04 8.06
C CYS A 22 0.38 -0.92 8.92
N PRO A 23 1.60 -0.43 8.62
CA PRO A 23 2.18 0.70 9.34
C PRO A 23 1.42 2.01 9.12
N LEU A 24 0.77 2.23 7.97
CA LEU A 24 -0.09 3.40 7.75
C LEU A 24 -1.29 3.42 8.70
N PHE A 25 -1.99 2.30 8.86
CA PHE A 25 -3.11 2.19 9.79
C PHE A 25 -2.65 2.25 11.25
N LEU A 26 -1.50 1.67 11.57
CA LEU A 26 -0.91 1.82 12.90
C LEU A 26 -0.57 3.28 13.21
N TYR A 27 0.03 4.00 12.26
CA TYR A 27 0.31 5.43 12.38
C TYR A 27 -0.98 6.23 12.59
N GLN A 28 -2.01 5.94 11.81
CA GLN A 28 -3.32 6.57 11.94
C GLN A 28 -3.92 6.34 13.34
N TYR A 29 -3.88 5.11 13.85
CA TYR A 29 -4.38 4.77 15.18
C TYR A 29 -3.62 5.52 16.28
N LEU A 30 -2.28 5.47 16.25
CA LEU A 30 -1.45 6.18 17.23
C LEU A 30 -1.62 7.69 17.12
N GLY A 31 -1.74 8.21 15.90
CA GLY A 31 -1.92 9.63 15.64
C GLY A 31 -3.24 10.17 16.16
N LEU A 32 -4.34 9.41 16.06
CA LEU A 32 -5.62 9.77 16.67
C LEU A 32 -5.55 9.79 18.20
N MET A 33 -4.76 8.89 18.81
CA MET A 33 -4.63 8.81 20.27
C MET A 33 -3.70 9.88 20.86
N ASN A 34 -2.82 10.47 20.05
CA ASN A 34 -1.75 11.37 20.49
C ASN A 34 -1.74 12.71 19.73
N ASP A 35 -2.79 13.04 18.99
CA ASP A 35 -2.93 14.25 18.18
C ASP A 35 -1.73 14.51 17.23
N TRP A 36 -1.27 13.47 16.53
CA TRP A 36 -0.17 13.62 15.57
C TRP A 36 -0.60 14.35 14.29
N PRO A 37 0.29 15.11 13.65
CA PRO A 37 -0.03 15.78 12.38
C PRO A 37 -0.18 14.76 11.24
N GLY A 38 -0.98 15.08 10.22
CA GLY A 38 -1.05 14.25 9.01
C GLY A 38 -1.89 12.96 9.15
N VAL A 39 -2.59 12.81 10.27
CA VAL A 39 -3.74 11.89 10.40
C VAL A 39 -4.73 12.18 9.28
N PHE A 40 -5.15 11.15 8.57
CA PHE A 40 -5.83 11.27 7.29
C PHE A 40 -7.19 10.57 7.23
N LEU A 41 -7.55 9.81 8.26
CA LEU A 41 -8.92 9.29 8.42
C LEU A 41 -9.65 10.08 9.49
N SER A 42 -10.87 10.49 9.17
CA SER A 42 -11.82 11.08 10.12
C SER A 42 -13.19 10.42 9.98
N VAL A 43 -13.97 10.44 11.05
CA VAL A 43 -15.37 10.05 11.00
C VAL A 43 -16.20 11.31 10.83
N ILE A 44 -17.12 11.30 9.88
CA ILE A 44 -18.11 12.36 9.67
C ILE A 44 -19.50 11.81 9.95
N ASP A 45 -20.31 12.57 10.67
CA ASP A 45 -21.70 12.23 10.96
C ASP A 45 -22.64 13.10 10.12
N ASP A 46 -23.63 12.48 9.49
CA ASP A 46 -24.72 13.18 8.81
C ASP A 46 -25.80 13.61 9.81
N ALA A 47 -26.66 14.55 9.42
CA ALA A 47 -27.81 15.01 10.20
C ALA A 47 -28.83 13.90 10.52
N SER A 48 -28.81 12.79 9.77
CA SER A 48 -29.60 11.57 10.04
C SER A 48 -29.00 10.70 11.16
N GLY A 49 -27.77 10.96 11.60
CA GLY A 49 -27.03 10.10 12.52
C GLY A 49 -26.27 8.96 11.85
N ASP A 50 -26.18 8.96 10.51
CA ASP A 50 -25.33 8.02 9.78
C ASP A 50 -23.87 8.49 9.81
N TRP A 51 -22.93 7.56 10.04
CA TRP A 51 -21.51 7.86 10.06
C TRP A 51 -20.81 7.36 8.78
N TRP A 52 -19.85 8.14 8.31
CA TRP A 52 -19.01 7.82 7.16
C TRP A 52 -17.55 8.03 7.53
N LEU A 53 -16.68 7.25 6.88
CA LEU A 53 -15.24 7.42 7.00
C LEU A 53 -14.79 8.35 5.87
N ASP A 54 -14.28 9.50 6.26
CA ASP A 54 -13.69 10.48 5.35
C ASP A 54 -12.17 10.30 5.29
N ILE A 55 -11.62 10.52 4.11
CA ILE A 55 -10.19 10.38 3.84
C ILE A 55 -9.65 11.71 3.32
N ASP A 56 -8.73 12.31 4.05
CA ASP A 56 -7.95 13.44 3.55
C ASP A 56 -6.88 12.96 2.56
N TRP A 57 -7.25 12.94 1.28
CA TRP A 57 -6.37 12.61 0.17
C TRP A 57 -5.23 13.62 -0.03
N SER A 58 -5.25 14.77 0.64
CA SER A 58 -4.16 15.74 0.62
C SER A 58 -3.06 15.42 1.64
N SER A 59 -3.28 14.46 2.54
CA SER A 59 -2.33 14.12 3.60
C SER A 59 -0.95 13.75 3.04
N PRO A 60 0.13 14.40 3.54
CA PRO A 60 1.49 14.10 3.10
C PRO A 60 1.92 12.67 3.45
N VAL A 61 1.28 12.03 4.43
CA VAL A 61 1.58 10.66 4.84
C VAL A 61 1.17 9.67 3.75
N ILE A 62 -0.02 9.83 3.17
CA ILE A 62 -0.50 9.02 2.04
C ILE A 62 0.45 9.18 0.85
N TRP A 63 0.74 10.42 0.46
CA TRP A 63 1.61 10.71 -0.69
C TRP A 63 3.04 10.22 -0.49
N SER A 64 3.59 10.36 0.72
CA SER A 64 4.94 9.85 1.05
C SER A 64 4.99 8.32 0.97
N SER A 65 3.97 7.63 1.46
CA SER A 65 3.88 6.17 1.36
C SER A 65 3.75 5.71 -0.10
N LEU A 66 2.88 6.35 -0.88
CA LEU A 66 2.71 6.06 -2.32
C LEU A 66 4.00 6.31 -3.11
N LEU A 67 4.68 7.42 -2.84
CA LEU A 67 5.95 7.75 -3.50
C LEU A 67 7.03 6.72 -3.16
N LEU A 68 7.20 6.38 -1.87
CA LEU A 68 8.17 5.39 -1.44
C LEU A 68 7.89 4.02 -2.07
N THR A 69 6.63 3.60 -2.07
CA THR A 69 6.18 2.34 -2.68
C THR A 69 6.47 2.32 -4.18
N THR A 70 6.20 3.43 -4.87
CA THR A 70 6.48 3.59 -6.30
C THR A 70 7.98 3.48 -6.57
N ILE A 71 8.82 4.21 -5.84
CA ILE A 71 10.28 4.19 -6.00
C ILE A 71 10.83 2.78 -5.78
N MET A 72 10.44 2.13 -4.69
CA MET A 72 10.89 0.77 -4.36
C MET A 72 10.47 -0.24 -5.45
N SER A 73 9.26 -0.09 -5.99
CA SER A 73 8.75 -0.92 -7.08
C SER A 73 9.52 -0.69 -8.40
N ILE A 74 9.87 0.56 -8.72
CA ILE A 74 10.71 0.88 -9.88
C ILE A 74 12.10 0.26 -9.73
N VAL A 75 12.71 0.39 -8.54
CA VAL A 75 14.01 -0.22 -8.25
C VAL A 75 13.94 -1.73 -8.43
N TYR A 76 12.94 -2.39 -7.84
CA TYR A 76 12.73 -3.83 -7.98
C TYR A 76 12.55 -4.25 -9.44
N ALA A 77 11.66 -3.59 -10.18
CA ALA A 77 11.41 -3.86 -11.59
C ALA A 77 12.65 -3.68 -12.47
N THR A 78 13.48 -2.68 -12.15
CA THR A 78 14.73 -2.38 -12.87
C THR A 78 15.80 -3.45 -12.62
N CYS A 79 15.91 -3.94 -11.39
CA CYS A 79 16.79 -5.05 -11.02
C CYS A 79 16.34 -6.36 -11.67
N LYS A 80 15.03 -6.60 -11.74
CA LYS A 80 14.43 -7.83 -12.30
C LYS A 80 14.08 -7.75 -13.78
N ARG A 81 14.49 -6.70 -14.51
CA ARG A 81 14.09 -6.48 -15.90
C ARG A 81 14.45 -7.62 -16.87
N HIS A 82 15.50 -8.38 -16.59
CA HIS A 82 15.94 -9.53 -17.39
C HIS A 82 15.42 -10.88 -16.88
N ASP A 83 14.68 -10.89 -15.77
CA ASP A 83 14.17 -12.11 -15.16
C ASP A 83 13.00 -12.65 -15.98
N ARG A 84 13.28 -13.62 -16.87
CA ARG A 84 12.28 -14.28 -17.70
C ARG A 84 11.71 -15.53 -17.04
N GLY A 85 12.04 -15.78 -15.77
CA GLY A 85 11.40 -16.83 -15.01
C GLY A 85 9.89 -16.65 -15.09
N GLU A 86 9.19 -17.74 -15.36
CA GLU A 86 7.78 -17.83 -15.00
C GLU A 86 7.71 -17.63 -13.49
N TYR A 87 6.69 -16.91 -13.00
CA TYR A 87 6.43 -16.91 -11.57
C TYR A 87 6.22 -18.37 -11.21
N ARG A 88 7.18 -18.97 -10.50
CA ARG A 88 7.05 -20.34 -10.03
C ARG A 88 5.69 -20.42 -9.36
N GLU A 89 4.86 -21.37 -9.78
CA GLU A 89 3.76 -21.76 -8.92
C GLU A 89 4.36 -21.96 -7.53
N PRO A 90 3.78 -21.36 -6.49
CA PRO A 90 4.34 -21.53 -5.17
C PRO A 90 4.31 -23.03 -4.88
N ASP A 91 5.50 -23.65 -4.75
CA ASP A 91 5.64 -25.04 -4.30
C ASP A 91 4.92 -25.24 -2.94
N VAL A 92 4.66 -24.12 -2.25
CA VAL A 92 3.90 -24.02 -1.01
C VAL A 92 2.51 -23.44 -1.31
N GLN A 93 1.51 -24.30 -1.43
CA GLN A 93 0.11 -23.87 -1.41
C GLN A 93 -0.27 -23.49 0.03
N SER A 94 -0.66 -22.23 0.25
CA SER A 94 -1.29 -21.85 1.52
C SER A 94 -2.61 -22.60 1.66
N GLN A 95 -2.77 -23.39 2.73
CA GLN A 95 -4.06 -23.99 3.02
C GLN A 95 -5.09 -22.88 3.32
N PRO A 96 -6.33 -22.99 2.82
CA PRO A 96 -7.38 -22.03 3.16
C PRO A 96 -7.58 -22.03 4.69
N GLY A 97 -7.30 -20.91 5.35
CA GLY A 97 -7.45 -20.76 6.81
C GLY A 97 -6.33 -20.02 7.55
N PHE A 98 -5.31 -19.50 6.84
CA PHE A 98 -4.29 -18.60 7.39
C PHE A 98 -4.17 -17.32 6.56
#